data_AF-A0A929PJ79-F1
#
_entry.id   AF-A0A929PJ79-F1
#
_cell.length_a   1.000
_cell.length_b   1.000
_cell.length_c   1.000
_cell.angle_alpha   90.00
_cell.angle_beta   90.00
_cell.angle_gamma   90.00
#
_symmetry.space_group_name_H-M   'P 1'
#
loop_
_entity.id
_entity.type
_entity.pdbx_description
1 polymer ?
#
loop_
_entity_poly.entity_id
_entity_poly.type
_entity_poly.pdbx_seq_one_letter_code
_entity_poly.pdbx_strand_id
1 'polypeptide(L)' 'SRSRGDFYPHSDIDLLLISDEFPDDWFTRQTKLYFLKLKQIEPIGYTTDEINRMLGEGNTFITNILREGKEVKIL' A
#
# COMPACT_ATOMS: atom_id res chain seq x y z
N SER A 1 -1.42 -8.23 -11.91
CA SER A 1 -0.37 -7.18 -11.99
C SER A 1 0.62 -7.33 -13.16
N ARG A 2 0.64 -8.41 -13.97
CA ARG A 2 1.55 -8.51 -15.14
C ARG A 2 1.14 -7.71 -16.39
N SER A 3 -0.04 -7.09 -16.41
CA SER A 3 -0.66 -6.57 -17.65
C SER A 3 -0.90 -5.05 -17.67
N ARG A 4 -0.37 -4.28 -16.70
CA ARG A 4 -0.72 -2.85 -16.52
C ARG A 4 0.43 -1.85 -16.73
N GLY A 5 1.65 -2.30 -17.05
CA GLY A 5 2.73 -1.41 -17.52
C GLY A 5 3.52 -0.66 -16.43
N ASP A 6 3.02 -0.56 -15.20
CA ASP A 6 3.66 0.22 -14.13
C ASP A 6 4.48 -0.67 -13.17
N PHE A 7 5.44 -1.44 -13.70
CA PHE A 7 6.24 -2.36 -12.88
C PHE A 7 7.59 -1.74 -12.48
N TYR A 8 7.87 -1.69 -11.18
CA TYR A 8 9.26 -1.70 -10.72
C TYR A 8 9.80 -3.13 -10.90
N PRO A 9 10.88 -3.36 -11.67
CA PRO A 9 11.30 -4.69 -12.13
C PRO A 9 11.65 -5.75 -11.04
N HIS A 10 11.50 -5.42 -9.76
CA HIS A 10 12.04 -6.19 -8.64
C HIS A 10 11.04 -6.45 -7.50
N SER A 11 9.75 -6.11 -7.64
CA SER A 11 8.74 -6.45 -6.64
C SER A 11 7.95 -7.70 -7.05
N ASP A 12 7.92 -8.69 -6.16
CA ASP A 12 7.08 -9.88 -6.33
C ASP A 12 5.67 -9.66 -5.74
N ILE A 13 5.55 -8.75 -4.76
CA ILE A 13 4.32 -8.50 -3.99
C ILE A 13 4.17 -6.99 -3.68
N ASP A 14 2.99 -6.43 -3.94
CA ASP A 14 2.60 -5.10 -3.43
C ASP A 14 1.88 -5.27 -2.07
N LEU A 15 2.33 -4.54 -1.04
CA LEU A 15 1.79 -4.62 0.32
C LEU A 15 1.25 -3.26 0.78
N LEU A 16 -0.08 -3.19 0.88
CA LEU A 16 -0.77 -2.07 1.52
C LEU A 16 -0.83 -2.31 3.03
N LEU A 17 -0.23 -1.42 3.82
CA LEU A 17 -0.39 -1.40 5.28
C LEU A 17 -1.31 -0.26 5.68
N ILE A 18 -2.29 -0.54 6.54
CA ILE A 18 -3.22 0.44 7.10
C ILE A 18 -3.01 0.47 8.61
N SER A 19 -2.62 1.62 9.15
CA SER A 19 -2.47 1.81 10.60
C SER A 19 -2.60 3.29 10.98
N ASP A 20 -3.36 3.56 12.03
CA ASP A 20 -3.51 4.91 12.60
C ASP A 20 -2.34 5.27 13.53
N GLU A 21 -1.40 4.34 13.77
CA GLU A 21 -0.15 4.60 14.49
C GLU A 21 0.96 5.15 13.57
N PHE A 22 0.70 5.28 12.27
CA PHE A 22 1.69 5.82 11.35
C PHE A 22 1.93 7.32 11.60
N PRO A 23 3.15 7.83 11.34
CA PRO A 23 3.41 9.27 11.31
C PRO A 23 2.54 9.95 10.24
N ASP A 24 2.07 11.16 10.54
CA ASP A 24 1.26 11.98 9.62
C ASP A 24 2.01 12.29 8.31
N ASP A 25 3.33 12.50 8.38
CA ASP A 25 4.14 12.73 7.19
C ASP A 25 4.31 11.45 6.37
N TRP A 26 3.74 11.48 5.16
CA TRP A 26 3.74 10.35 4.23
C TRP A 26 5.15 9.92 3.84
N PHE A 27 6.07 10.86 3.60
CA PHE A 27 7.44 10.52 3.19
C PHE A 27 8.21 9.80 4.30
N THR A 28 8.09 10.28 5.54
CA THR A 28 8.65 9.65 6.74
C THR A 28 8.12 8.22 6.89
N ARG A 29 6.82 8.02 6.67
CA ARG A 29 6.20 6.70 6.72
C ARG A 29 6.74 5.76 5.66
N GLN A 30 6.79 6.17 4.38
CA GLN A 30 7.33 5.32 3.32
C GLN A 30 8.81 5.00 3.55
N THR A 31 9.58 5.95 4.10
CA THR A 31 10.99 5.74 4.48
C THR A 31 11.13 4.66 5.54
N LYS A 32 10.26 4.64 6.56
CA LYS A 32 10.23 3.59 7.59
C LYS A 32 9.89 2.21 7.03
N LEU A 33 9.12 2.14 5.95
CA LEU A 33 8.73 0.88 5.31
C LEU A 33 9.75 0.38 4.27
N TYR A 34 10.66 1.25 3.82
CA TYR A 34 11.56 0.99 2.69
C TYR A 34 12.38 -0.30 2.84
N PHE A 35 12.69 -0.74 4.06
CA PHE A 35 13.41 -2.00 4.30
C PHE A 35 12.69 -3.25 3.73
N LEU A 36 11.36 -3.20 3.54
CA LEU A 36 10.58 -4.30 2.95
C LEU A 36 10.94 -4.52 1.48
N LYS A 37 11.46 -3.51 0.77
CA LYS A 37 11.96 -3.66 -0.61
C LYS A 37 13.15 -4.63 -0.68
N LEU A 38 13.93 -4.79 0.39
CA LEU A 38 14.99 -5.80 0.48
C LEU A 38 14.43 -7.24 0.44
N LYS A 39 13.12 -7.40 0.64
CA LYS A 39 12.38 -8.66 0.56
C LYS A 39 11.55 -8.77 -0.73
N GLN A 40 11.79 -7.89 -1.71
CA GLN A 40 11.00 -7.80 -2.95
C GLN A 40 9.51 -7.51 -2.69
N ILE A 41 9.21 -6.86 -1.57
CA ILE A 41 7.88 -6.37 -1.24
C ILE A 41 7.87 -4.86 -1.51
N GLU A 42 6.88 -4.37 -2.25
CA GLU A 42 6.62 -2.96 -2.46
C GLU A 42 5.63 -2.46 -1.40
N PRO A 43 6.07 -1.78 -0.33
CA PRO A 43 5.18 -1.37 0.72
C PRO A 43 4.58 0.02 0.44
N ILE A 44 3.30 0.19 0.79
CA ILE A 44 2.67 1.51 0.85
C ILE A 44 1.87 1.60 2.15
N GLY A 45 2.19 2.60 2.97
CA GLY A 45 1.50 2.85 4.24
C GLY A 45 0.45 3.96 4.14
N TYR A 46 -0.77 3.70 4.60
CA TYR A 46 -1.86 4.67 4.76
C TYR A 46 -2.49 4.62 6.16
N THR A 47 -3.12 5.70 6.60
CA THR A 47 -4.03 5.68 7.76
C THR A 47 -5.44 5.28 7.32
N THR A 48 -6.30 4.95 8.28
CA THR A 48 -7.71 4.65 8.01
C THR A 48 -8.41 5.83 7.32
N ASP A 49 -8.14 7.06 7.77
CA ASP A 49 -8.73 8.28 7.21
C ASP A 49 -8.30 8.54 5.76
N GLU A 50 -7.03 8.28 5.43
CA GLU A 50 -6.55 8.40 4.05
C GLU A 50 -7.20 7.37 3.14
N ILE A 51 -7.37 6.13 3.60
CA ILE A 51 -8.08 5.08 2.86
C ILE A 51 -9.54 5.51 2.60
N ASN A 52 -10.23 5.98 3.64
CA ASN A 52 -11.62 6.42 3.52
C ASN A 52 -11.76 7.58 2.54
N ARG A 53 -10.86 8.57 2.62
CA ARG A 53 -10.83 9.69 1.68
C ARG A 53 -10.60 9.22 0.24
N MET A 54 -9.59 8.37 0.02
CA MET A 54 -9.30 7.83 -1.31
C MET A 54 -10.46 7.00 -1.89
N LEU A 55 -11.19 6.26 -1.04
CA LEU A 55 -12.40 5.55 -1.47
C LEU A 55 -13.51 6.52 -1.87
N GLY A 56 -13.74 7.56 -1.08
CA GLY A 56 -14.71 8.62 -1.41
C GLY A 56 -14.37 9.37 -2.71
N GLU A 57 -13.08 9.52 -3.01
CA GLU A 57 -12.56 10.13 -4.24
C GLU A 57 -12.57 9.16 -5.45
N GLY A 58 -12.95 7.89 -5.26
CA GLY A 58 -12.95 6.89 -6.34
C GLY A 58 -11.55 6.47 -6.79
N ASN A 59 -10.57 6.50 -5.89
CA ASN A 59 -9.19 6.12 -6.20
C ASN A 59 -9.11 4.68 -6.71
N THR A 60 -8.68 4.52 -7.96
CA THR A 60 -8.68 3.23 -8.67
C THR A 60 -7.67 2.24 -8.08
N PHE A 61 -6.58 2.72 -7.49
CA PHE A 61 -5.57 1.86 -6.86
C PHE A 61 -6.15 1.17 -5.63
N ILE A 62 -6.72 1.93 -4.69
CA ILE A 62 -7.34 1.37 -3.48
C ILE A 62 -8.54 0.50 -3.83
N THR A 63 -9.37 0.94 -4.77
CA THR A 63 -10.53 0.17 -5.25
C THR A 63 -10.10 -1.20 -5.82
N ASN A 64 -9.02 -1.23 -6.59
CA ASN A 64 -8.50 -2.49 -7.12
C ASN A 64 -7.90 -3.39 -6.03
N ILE A 65 -7.20 -2.83 -5.04
CA ILE A 65 -6.67 -3.61 -3.92
C ILE A 65 -7.79 -4.24 -3.11
N LEU A 66 -8.86 -3.51 -2.78
CA LEU A 66 -9.97 -4.07 -2.00
C LEU A 66 -10.72 -5.17 -2.77
N ARG A 67 -10.73 -5.09 -4.11
CA ARG A 67 -11.41 -6.06 -4.97
C ARG A 67 -10.57 -7.32 -5.25
N GLU A 68 -9.28 -7.16 -5.50
CA GLU A 68 -8.39 -8.23 -5.97
C GLU A 68 -7.41 -8.72 -4.90
N GLY A 69 -7.17 -7.91 -3.87
CA GLY A 69 -6.19 -8.16 -2.82
C GLY A 69 -6.63 -9.24 -1.84
N LYS A 70 -5.64 -9.80 -1.14
CA LYS A 70 -5.87 -10.73 -0.04
C LYS A 70 -5.68 -10.00 1.28
N GLU A 71 -6.75 -9.90 2.06
CA GLU A 71 -6.70 -9.36 3.41
C GLU A 71 -5.94 -10.30 4.34
N VAL A 72 -5.01 -9.75 5.12
CA VAL A 72 -4.32 -10.45 6.20
C VAL A 72 -4.50 -9.62 7.46
N LYS A 73 -5.25 -10.15 8.43
CA LYS A 73 -5.40 -9.54 9.75
C LYS A 73 -4.26 -10.00 10.65
N ILE A 74 -3.57 -9.06 11.25
CA ILE A 74 -2.58 -9.32 12.29
C ILE A 74 -3.29 -9.07 13.62
N LEU A 75 -3.39 -10.11 14.45
CA LEU A 75 -3.98 -10.09 15.79
C LEU A 75 -2.96 -9.64 16.84
#